data_AF-A0A7S7B0B9-F1
#
_entry.id   AF-A0A7S7B0B9-F1
#
_cell.length_a   1.000
_cell.length_b   1.000
_cell.length_c   1.000
_cell.angle_alpha   90.00
_cell.angle_beta   90.00
_cell.angle_gamma   90.00
#
_symmetry.space_group_name_H-M   'P 1'
#
loop_
_entity.id
_entity.type
_entity.pdbx_description
1 polymer ?
#
loop_
_entity_poly.entity_id
_entity_poly.type
_entity_poly.pdbx_seq_one_letter_code
_entity_poly.pdbx_strand_id
1 'polypeptide(L)'
;MDEVGRNQEDKGPWTVKEVLKVIVSLVILAGVLFMLSTPLISKYNQTHYTMRSCTVTEATARETRTVTTSTKLSIYTSDCGTLVYEISKPGAELERMAEHINEFQGKRLGFGFGDIQLQSNLSTVFKVESIE
;
A
#
# COMPACT_ATOMS: atom_id res chain seq x y z
N MET A 1 -54.01 -41.42 -5.31
CA MET A 1 -52.66 -42.02 -5.35
C MET A 1 -51.93 -41.24 -6.42
N ASP A 2 -51.30 -40.14 -6.03
CA ASP A 2 -50.58 -39.25 -6.95
C ASP A 2 -49.10 -39.39 -6.67
N GLU A 3 -48.37 -39.90 -7.66
CA GLU A 3 -46.92 -40.08 -7.59
C GLU A 3 -46.25 -38.71 -7.62
N VAL A 4 -45.65 -38.35 -6.50
CA VAL A 4 -44.73 -37.21 -6.35
C VAL A 4 -43.45 -37.52 -7.11
N GLY A 5 -43.43 -37.18 -8.40
CA GLY A 5 -42.23 -37.13 -9.22
C GLY A 5 -41.34 -35.98 -8.78
N ARG A 6 -40.50 -36.19 -7.77
CA ARG A 6 -39.38 -35.30 -7.45
C ARG A 6 -38.42 -35.29 -8.65
N ASN A 7 -38.45 -34.21 -9.42
CA ASN A 7 -37.34 -33.81 -10.30
C ASN A 7 -36.13 -33.51 -9.41
N GLN A 8 -35.43 -34.56 -9.02
CA GLN A 8 -34.11 -34.47 -8.43
C GLN A 8 -33.17 -34.22 -9.60
N GLU A 9 -32.91 -32.96 -9.90
CA GLU A 9 -31.83 -32.57 -10.82
C GLU A 9 -30.54 -33.19 -10.29
N ASP A 10 -30.14 -34.31 -10.89
CA ASP A 10 -28.86 -34.96 -10.64
C ASP A 10 -27.75 -33.99 -11.02
N LYS A 11 -27.23 -33.28 -10.01
CA LYS A 11 -25.99 -32.52 -10.09
C LYS A 11 -24.84 -33.53 -10.17
N GLY A 12 -24.63 -34.06 -11.36
CA GLY A 12 -23.48 -34.89 -11.68
C GLY A 12 -22.17 -34.19 -11.29
N PRO A 13 -21.08 -34.96 -11.10
CA PRO A 13 -19.79 -34.40 -10.71
C PRO A 13 -19.38 -33.32 -11.71
N TRP A 14 -19.13 -32.11 -11.20
CA TRP A 14 -18.79 -30.96 -12.04
C TRP A 14 -17.64 -31.33 -12.95
N THR A 15 -17.79 -31.02 -14.24
CA THR A 15 -16.71 -31.28 -15.17
C THR A 15 -15.51 -30.40 -14.80
N VAL A 16 -14.28 -30.91 -14.97
CA VAL A 16 -13.04 -30.18 -14.61
C VAL A 16 -13.00 -28.76 -15.22
N LYS A 17 -13.64 -28.58 -16.39
CA LYS A 17 -13.77 -27.28 -17.07
C LYS A 17 -14.69 -26.30 -16.33
N GLU A 18 -15.75 -26.76 -15.68
CA GLU A 18 -16.66 -25.91 -14.89
C GLU A 18 -16.02 -25.49 -13.57
N VAL A 19 -15.33 -26.42 -12.90
CA VAL A 19 -14.55 -26.12 -11.68
C VAL A 19 -13.48 -25.07 -11.99
N LEU A 20 -12.75 -25.23 -13.10
CA LEU A 20 -11.71 -24.29 -13.51
C LEU A 20 -12.26 -22.89 -13.81
N LYS A 21 -13.43 -22.79 -14.46
CA LYS A 21 -14.09 -21.49 -14.71
C LYS A 21 -14.45 -20.77 -13.41
N VAL A 22 -14.97 -21.50 -12.42
CA VAL A 22 -15.31 -20.93 -11.11
C VAL A 22 -14.06 -20.46 -10.37
N ILE A 23 -12.98 -21.25 -10.36
CA ILE A 23 -11.71 -20.86 -9.75
C ILE A 23 -11.16 -19.58 -10.41
N VAL A 24 -11.11 -19.54 -11.75
CA VAL A 24 -10.64 -18.36 -12.49
C VAL A 24 -11.50 -17.13 -12.16
N SER A 25 -12.82 -17.29 -12.09
CA SER A 25 -13.72 -16.20 -11.71
C SER A 25 -13.46 -15.69 -10.29
N LEU A 26 -13.21 -16.59 -9.33
CA LEU A 26 -12.86 -16.22 -7.95
C LEU A 26 -11.51 -15.51 -7.87
N VAL A 27 -10.51 -15.95 -8.63
CA VAL A 27 -9.19 -15.29 -8.68
C VAL A 27 -9.32 -13.88 -9.25
N ILE A 28 -10.11 -13.69 -10.32
CA ILE A 28 -10.36 -12.36 -10.88
C ILE A 28 -11.08 -11.48 -9.85
N LEU A 29 -12.12 -12.00 -9.19
CA LEU A 29 -12.86 -11.25 -8.18
C LEU A 29 -11.96 -10.85 -7.00
N ALA A 30 -11.12 -11.76 -6.53
CA ALA A 30 -10.14 -11.48 -5.48
C ALA A 30 -9.14 -10.41 -5.92
N GLY A 31 -8.68 -10.46 -7.17
CA GLY A 31 -7.80 -9.43 -7.75
C GLY A 31 -8.45 -8.05 -7.80
N VAL A 32 -9.73 -7.97 -8.21
CA VAL A 32 -10.49 -6.71 -8.23
C VAL A 32 -10.70 -6.16 -6.81
N LEU A 33 -11.11 -7.00 -5.87
CA LEU A 33 -11.27 -6.62 -4.47
C LEU A 33 -9.95 -6.13 -3.86
N PHE A 34 -8.84 -6.79 -4.18
CA PHE A 34 -7.52 -6.37 -3.75
C PHE A 34 -7.16 -4.99 -4.29
N MET A 35 -7.37 -4.72 -5.59
CA MET A 35 -7.13 -3.39 -6.17
C MET A 35 -7.98 -2.31 -5.51
N LEU A 36 -9.27 -2.59 -5.25
CA LEU A 36 -10.18 -1.65 -4.60
C LEU A 36 -9.85 -1.40 -3.12
N SER A 37 -9.17 -2.33 -2.45
CA SER A 37 -8.78 -2.18 -1.05
C SER A 37 -7.62 -1.20 -0.85
N THR A 38 -6.77 -0.99 -1.86
CA THR A 38 -5.58 -0.12 -1.74
C THR A 38 -5.87 1.33 -1.35
N PRO A 39 -6.84 2.06 -1.94
CA PRO A 39 -7.17 3.42 -1.50
C PRO A 39 -7.77 3.44 -0.08
N LEU A 40 -8.52 2.40 0.31
CA LEU A 40 -9.11 2.31 1.64
C LEU A 40 -8.02 2.14 2.72
N ILE A 41 -7.04 1.27 2.46
CA ILE A 41 -5.89 1.06 3.35
C ILE A 41 -5.07 2.34 3.46
N SER A 42 -4.81 3.03 2.34
CA SER A 42 -4.08 4.30 2.34
C SER A 42 -4.79 5.35 3.20
N LYS A 43 -6.11 5.50 3.06
CA LYS A 43 -6.90 6.43 3.88
C LYS A 43 -6.92 6.03 5.36
N TYR A 44 -7.01 4.74 5.67
CA TYR A 44 -6.95 4.25 7.05
C TYR A 44 -5.61 4.58 7.70
N ASN A 45 -4.50 4.34 7.00
CA ASN A 45 -3.14 4.58 7.50
C ASN A 45 -2.81 6.07 7.69
N GLN A 46 -3.54 6.98 7.04
CA GLN A 46 -3.41 8.42 7.29
C GLN A 46 -3.90 8.82 8.69
N THR A 47 -4.84 8.07 9.28
CA THR A 47 -5.38 8.36 10.61
C THR A 47 -4.92 7.36 11.67
N HIS A 48 -4.50 6.17 11.26
CA HIS A 48 -4.02 5.08 12.11
C HIS A 48 -2.58 4.74 11.74
N TYR A 49 -1.66 5.29 12.53
CA TYR A 49 -0.23 5.11 12.34
C TYR A 49 0.46 5.01 13.69
N THR A 50 1.58 4.30 13.67
CA THR A 50 2.52 4.22 14.78
C THR A 50 3.70 5.14 14.50
N MET A 51 4.02 6.02 15.46
CA MET A 51 5.16 6.92 15.36
C MET A 51 6.44 6.20 15.76
N ARG A 52 7.50 6.37 14.98
CA ARG A 52 8.85 5.91 15.32
C ARG A 52 9.86 7.01 15.02
N SER A 53 10.75 7.25 15.97
CA SER A 53 11.79 8.27 15.85
C SER A 53 13.01 7.68 15.15
N CYS A 54 13.45 8.33 14.07
CA CYS A 54 14.61 7.91 13.28
C CYS A 54 15.54 9.10 13.03
N THR A 55 16.85 8.85 12.99
CA THR A 55 17.86 9.88 12.69
C THR A 55 18.02 10.04 11.19
N VAL A 56 17.69 11.22 10.68
CA VAL A 56 17.76 11.53 9.24
C VAL A 56 19.21 11.72 8.80
N THR A 57 19.58 11.08 7.70
CA THR A 57 20.87 11.29 7.04
C THR A 57 20.73 12.10 5.77
N GLU A 58 19.68 11.86 4.98
CA GLU A 58 19.41 12.55 3.72
C GLU A 58 17.97 12.28 3.26
N ALA A 59 17.37 13.18 2.51
CA ALA A 59 16.14 12.97 1.77
C ALA A 59 16.30 13.35 0.29
N THR A 60 15.81 12.50 -0.61
CA THR A 60 15.88 12.70 -2.07
C THR A 60 14.50 12.53 -2.70
N ALA A 61 14.03 13.53 -3.42
CA ALA A 61 12.89 13.40 -4.31
C ALA A 61 13.38 12.85 -5.66
N ARG A 62 12.84 11.69 -6.10
CA ARG A 62 13.12 11.14 -7.44
C ARG A 62 11.83 10.96 -8.20
N GLU A 63 11.76 11.56 -9.38
CA GLU A 63 10.74 11.27 -10.37
C GLU A 63 11.03 9.88 -10.95
N THR A 64 10.16 8.90 -10.68
CA THR A 64 10.25 7.61 -11.34
C THR A 64 9.34 7.66 -12.56
N ARG A 65 9.96 7.81 -13.74
CA ARG A 65 9.22 7.76 -15.01
C ARG A 65 8.89 6.32 -15.37
N THR A 66 7.70 5.89 -14.98
CA THR A 66 7.04 4.67 -15.48
C THR A 66 5.84 5.05 -16.37
N VAL A 67 4.99 4.08 -16.76
CA VAL A 67 3.75 4.33 -17.55
C VAL A 67 2.84 5.38 -16.87
N THR A 68 2.91 5.47 -15.55
CA THR A 68 2.42 6.59 -14.73
C THR A 68 3.62 7.31 -14.10
N THR A 69 3.67 8.64 -14.21
CA THR A 69 4.67 9.47 -13.50
C THR A 69 4.34 9.42 -12.02
N SER A 70 5.18 8.74 -11.23
CA SER A 70 5.10 8.75 -9.78
C SER A 70 6.38 9.37 -9.25
N THR A 71 6.24 10.47 -8.52
CA THR A 71 7.36 11.07 -7.81
C THR A 71 7.38 10.49 -6.40
N LYS A 72 8.54 9.94 -6.01
CA LYS A 72 8.75 9.33 -4.69
C LYS A 72 9.76 10.14 -3.91
N LEU A 73 9.49 10.34 -2.64
CA LEU A 73 10.46 10.92 -1.70
C LEU A 73 11.07 9.78 -0.89
N SER A 74 12.37 9.56 -1.04
CA SER A 74 13.12 8.59 -0.24
C SER A 74 13.85 9.32 0.87
N ILE A 75 13.71 8.85 2.11
CA ILE A 75 14.33 9.42 3.31
C ILE A 75 15.28 8.36 3.87
N TYR A 76 16.57 8.64 3.83
CA TYR A 76 17.61 7.80 4.39
C TYR A 76 17.77 8.12 5.86
N THR A 77 17.81 7.07 6.67
CA THR A 77 18.03 7.18 8.12
C THR A 77 19.11 6.21 8.54
N SER A 78 19.81 6.52 9.63
CA SER A 78 20.88 5.66 10.15
C SER A 78 20.37 4.49 11.01
N ASP A 79 19.15 4.59 11.56
CA ASP A 79 18.60 3.66 12.54
C ASP A 79 17.33 2.92 12.09
N CYS A 80 16.63 3.41 11.07
CA CYS A 80 15.39 2.81 10.56
C CYS A 80 15.48 2.31 9.10
N GLY A 81 16.64 2.48 8.46
CA GLY A 81 16.82 2.18 7.03
C GLY A 81 16.24 3.25 6.11
N THR A 82 16.01 2.90 4.85
CA THR A 82 15.41 3.83 3.88
C THR A 82 13.90 3.82 4.00
N LEU A 83 13.32 4.99 4.29
CA LEU A 83 11.89 5.24 4.35
C LEU A 83 11.41 5.81 3.01
N VAL A 84 10.18 5.49 2.61
CA VAL A 84 9.61 5.94 1.34
C VAL A 84 8.30 6.66 1.61
N TYR A 85 8.20 7.91 1.17
CA TYR A 85 6.97 8.66 1.17
C TYR A 85 6.38 8.63 -0.24
N GLU A 86 5.36 7.79 -0.42
CA GLU A 86 4.67 7.56 -1.69
C GLU A 86 3.32 8.28 -1.65
N ILE A 87 3.34 9.59 -1.90
CA ILE A 87 2.12 10.36 -2.13
C ILE A 87 2.13 10.86 -3.56
N SER A 88 0.96 10.84 -4.20
CA SER A 88 0.68 11.57 -5.43
C SER A 88 0.70 13.09 -5.17
N LYS A 89 1.87 13.64 -4.86
CA LYS A 89 2.12 15.07 -4.82
C LYS A 89 2.85 15.53 -6.07
N PRO A 90 2.65 16.78 -6.52
CA PRO A 90 3.47 17.38 -7.57
C PRO A 90 4.96 17.30 -7.20
N GLY A 91 5.83 17.07 -8.19
CA GLY A 91 7.26 16.90 -7.94
C GLY A 91 7.90 18.06 -7.16
N ALA A 92 7.51 19.30 -7.47
CA ALA A 92 8.01 20.49 -6.77
C ALA A 92 7.63 20.54 -5.27
N GLU A 93 6.52 19.92 -4.86
CA GLU A 93 6.17 19.84 -3.44
C GLU A 93 7.05 18.81 -2.72
N LEU A 94 7.36 17.69 -3.37
CA LEU A 94 8.24 16.66 -2.83
C LEU A 94 9.70 17.12 -2.75
N GLU A 95 10.16 17.92 -3.71
CA GLU A 95 11.48 18.57 -3.65
C GLU A 95 11.59 19.50 -2.44
N ARG A 96 10.59 20.38 -2.21
CA ARG A 96 10.56 21.24 -1.02
C ARG A 96 10.51 20.43 0.27
N MET A 97 9.77 19.32 0.30
CA MET A 97 9.76 18.42 1.45
C MET A 97 11.13 17.78 1.67
N ALA A 98 11.83 17.36 0.61
CA ALA A 98 13.19 16.83 0.71
C ALA A 98 14.15 17.88 1.26
N GLU A 99 14.12 19.09 0.73
CA GLU A 99 14.92 20.23 1.21
C GLU A 99 14.65 20.49 2.70
N HIS A 100 13.37 20.57 3.09
CA HIS A 100 13.00 20.79 4.49
C HIS A 100 13.45 19.66 5.41
N ILE A 101 13.31 18.39 5.01
CA ILE A 101 13.79 17.26 5.81
C ILE A 101 15.32 17.28 5.93
N ASN A 102 16.03 17.69 4.88
CA ASN A 102 17.49 17.84 4.91
C ASN A 102 17.96 18.95 5.86
N GLU A 103 17.13 19.96 6.20
CA GLU A 103 17.45 20.93 7.27
C GLU A 103 17.60 20.26 8.64
N PHE A 104 17.04 19.06 8.82
CA PHE A 104 17.13 18.25 10.03
C PHE A 104 18.14 17.10 9.92
N GLN A 105 19.08 17.17 8.96
CA GLN A 105 20.14 16.19 8.84
C GLN A 105 20.90 16.01 10.17
N GLY A 106 21.06 14.76 10.60
CA GLY A 106 21.67 14.39 11.87
C GLY A 106 20.75 14.48 13.09
N LYS A 107 19.51 14.98 12.93
CA LYS A 107 18.50 15.06 14.00
C LYS A 107 17.52 13.89 13.94
N ARG A 108 16.85 13.62 15.07
CA ARG A 108 15.79 12.63 15.16
C ARG A 108 14.46 13.26 14.74
N LEU A 109 13.81 12.70 13.73
CA LEU A 109 12.45 13.04 13.34
C LEU A 109 11.50 11.88 13.64
N GLY A 110 10.24 12.21 13.90
CA GLY A 110 9.17 11.25 14.08
C GLY A 110 8.56 10.89 12.73
N PHE A 111 8.51 9.60 12.43
CA PHE A 111 7.91 9.07 11.21
C PHE A 111 6.71 8.20 11.55
N GLY A 112 5.56 8.51 10.95
CA GLY A 112 4.32 7.76 11.10
C GLY A 112 4.25 6.63 10.08
N PHE A 113 4.26 5.40 10.57
CA PHE A 113 4.11 4.18 9.80
C PHE A 113 2.67 3.70 9.93
N GLY A 114 1.99 3.48 8.81
CA GLY A 114 0.61 2.98 8.84
C GLY A 114 0.52 1.64 9.57
N ASP A 115 -0.55 1.44 10.33
CA ASP A 115 -0.74 0.20 11.12
C ASP A 115 -0.90 -1.02 10.20
N ILE A 116 -1.43 -0.82 8.98
CA ILE A 116 -1.59 -1.87 7.97
C ILE A 116 -0.62 -1.60 6.84
N GLN A 117 0.54 -2.24 6.86
CA GLN A 117 1.48 -2.23 5.74
C GLN A 117 1.52 -3.59 5.05
N LEU A 118 1.38 -3.57 3.72
CA LEU A 118 1.70 -4.75 2.91
C LEU A 118 3.17 -5.09 3.15
N GLN A 119 3.49 -6.39 3.24
CA GLN A 119 4.87 -6.84 3.51
C GLN A 119 5.90 -6.29 2.53
N SER A 120 5.50 -5.95 1.30
CA SER A 120 6.36 -5.32 0.30
C SER A 120 6.70 -3.85 0.59
N ASN A 121 5.96 -3.18 1.47
CA ASN A 121 5.95 -1.73 1.65
C ASN A 121 6.15 -1.30 3.12
N LEU A 122 6.85 -2.09 3.95
CA LEU A 122 7.08 -1.81 5.37
C LEU A 122 7.83 -0.50 5.68
N SER A 123 8.38 0.14 4.64
CA SER A 123 9.07 1.42 4.73
C SER A 123 8.20 2.63 4.37
N THR A 124 6.91 2.42 4.07
CA THR A 124 6.04 3.53 3.64
C THR A 124 5.62 4.39 4.83
N VAL A 125 6.05 5.65 4.80
CA VAL A 125 5.69 6.66 5.80
C VAL A 125 4.51 7.49 5.32
N PHE A 126 3.59 7.81 6.23
CA PHE A 126 2.38 8.61 5.97
C PHE A 126 2.38 9.95 6.70
N LYS A 127 3.26 10.10 7.70
CA LYS A 127 3.42 11.33 8.49
C LYS A 127 4.89 11.57 8.82
N VAL A 128 5.30 12.84 8.81
CA VAL A 128 6.62 13.29 9.28
C VAL A 128 6.39 14.42 10.28
N GLU A 129 6.96 14.31 11.47
CA GLU A 129 6.90 15.32 12.53
C GLU A 129 8.30 15.61 13.08
N SER A 130 8.60 16.89 13.34
CA SER A 130 9.78 17.27 14.10
C SER A 130 9.62 16.89 15.56
N ILE A 131 10.58 16.16 16.10
CA ILE A 131 10.69 15.93 17.53
C ILE A 131 11.65 17.01 18.01
N GLU A 132 11.13 18.03 18.67
CA GLU A 132 11.93 19.09 19.33
C GLU A 132 12.90 18.50 20.37
#